data_AF-A0A218WZY2-F1
#
_entry.id   AF-A0A218WZY2-F1
#
_cell.length_a   1.000
_cell.length_b   1.000
_cell.length_c   1.000
_cell.angle_alpha   90.00
_cell.angle_beta   90.00
_cell.angle_gamma   90.00
#
_symmetry.space_group_name_H-M   'P 1'
#
loop_
_entity.id
_entity.type
_entity.pdbx_description
1 polymer ?
#
loop_
_entity_poly.entity_id
_entity_poly.type
_entity_poly.pdbx_seq_one_letter_code
_entity_poly.pdbx_strand_id
1 'polypeptide(L)'
;MMSTYLMLHRLIEQTQRLKFRCWSPHAFATASPSSLFFESSFVRIHVRQKSSGGRRPKKKIYHRVHELDRVMELRKKPTLILRLKSIIQSQRNQSLFLRDLEKHVGFVQKWNFMSVIEKYPSIFRVSGGVGGGPLFVSLTEKAERLAGDEALVREAMEPIVVKNLRKLLMLSVDCCIPLAKIELIESELGLPSDFKDVLIPKYPEIFSLKSVKGRDSLQLEHWDSGLAITAREEGLAREGVLNQNAGRKKVRISKDGNYSGPHAFRMKYPAGFRPNASYLDEVERWQKMEFPSPYLNARRFEATDPKARKRVVALLHELLSLTVEKRMTCTQMDVFHTELFLPSRLVLCLIKHQGIFYITNKGERGTVFLKEAYDGSSRLIDRCPLVLFNDKFVELSGQRGLSIYVPSTG
;
A
#
# COMPACT_ATOMS: atom_id res chain seq x y z
N MET A 1 32.78 22.67 -6.06
CA MET A 1 32.11 21.38 -5.77
C MET A 1 31.83 21.19 -4.26
N MET A 2 31.30 22.21 -3.56
CA MET A 2 30.88 22.11 -2.14
C MET A 2 29.61 22.92 -1.79
N SER A 3 28.96 23.57 -2.76
CA SER A 3 27.81 24.46 -2.50
C SER A 3 26.43 23.79 -2.71
N THR A 4 26.36 22.74 -3.52
CA THR A 4 25.09 22.00 -3.78
C THR A 4 24.76 20.97 -2.70
N TYR A 5 25.76 20.43 -1.98
CA TYR A 5 25.54 19.46 -0.89
C TYR A 5 24.95 20.11 0.38
N LEU A 6 25.31 21.36 0.68
CA LEU A 6 24.77 22.12 1.82
C LEU A 6 23.34 22.66 1.56
N MET A 7 22.97 22.93 0.31
CA MET A 7 21.58 23.24 -0.06
C MET A 7 20.66 22.01 -0.03
N LEU A 8 21.14 20.82 -0.42
CA LEU A 8 20.36 19.59 -0.33
C LEU A 8 20.12 19.15 1.13
N HIS A 9 21.12 19.29 2.00
CA HIS A 9 20.95 18.97 3.43
C HIS A 9 19.96 19.92 4.13
N ARG A 10 19.93 21.22 3.74
CA ARG A 10 18.93 22.19 4.21
C ARG A 10 17.52 21.94 3.63
N LEU A 11 17.40 21.41 2.41
CA LEU A 11 16.09 21.01 1.85
C LEU A 11 15.53 19.74 2.52
N ILE A 12 16.41 18.84 2.96
CA ILE A 12 16.05 17.62 3.71
C ILE A 12 15.59 17.98 5.14
N GLU A 13 16.21 18.97 5.79
CA GLU A 13 15.72 19.50 7.07
C GLU A 13 14.44 20.34 6.93
N GLN A 14 14.25 21.06 5.81
CA GLN A 14 13.02 21.84 5.56
C GLN A 14 11.81 20.94 5.21
N THR A 15 12.01 19.81 4.54
CA THR A 15 10.94 18.81 4.35
C THR A 15 10.56 18.09 5.64
N GLN A 16 11.44 18.06 6.65
CA GLN A 16 11.09 17.66 8.02
C GLN A 16 10.49 18.80 8.88
N ARG A 17 10.42 20.05 8.37
CA ARG A 17 9.95 21.23 9.11
C ARG A 17 8.79 22.01 8.48
N LEU A 18 8.19 21.58 7.36
CA LEU A 18 7.10 22.33 6.74
C LEU A 18 5.71 21.83 7.14
N LYS A 19 5.01 22.75 7.81
CA LYS A 19 3.55 22.84 7.95
C LYS A 19 2.86 22.36 6.67
N PHE A 20 1.89 21.46 6.80
CA PHE A 20 0.89 21.23 5.77
C PHE A 20 0.18 22.56 5.47
N ARG A 21 0.63 23.27 4.43
CA ARG A 21 -0.17 24.33 3.81
C ARG A 21 -1.26 23.63 3.01
N CYS A 22 -2.50 24.02 3.26
CA CYS A 22 -3.65 23.65 2.44
C CYS A 22 -3.35 23.97 0.98
N TRP A 23 -3.51 22.97 0.13
CA TRP A 23 -3.78 23.20 -1.28
C TRP A 23 -5.30 23.31 -1.43
N SER A 24 -5.76 24.37 -2.11
CA SER A 24 -7.18 24.62 -2.41
C SER A 24 -7.36 24.45 -3.91
N PRO A 25 -8.29 23.61 -4.40
CA PRO A 25 -8.52 23.45 -5.83
C PRO A 25 -9.87 24.08 -6.26
N HIS A 26 -9.84 25.24 -6.89
CA HIS A 26 -10.81 25.78 -7.87
C HIS A 26 -10.06 26.92 -8.59
N ALA A 27 -10.04 27.11 -9.91
CA ALA A 27 -11.02 26.79 -10.93
C ALA A 27 -10.35 26.59 -12.30
N PHE A 28 -10.84 25.61 -13.07
CA PHE A 28 -10.83 25.68 -14.54
C PHE A 28 -12.24 26.14 -14.94
N ALA A 29 -12.33 27.30 -15.58
CA ALA A 29 -13.51 27.72 -16.34
C ALA A 29 -13.01 28.35 -17.65
N THR A 30 -13.31 27.65 -18.74
CA THR A 30 -13.61 28.12 -20.11
C THR A 30 -13.08 29.50 -20.57
N ALA A 31 -12.22 29.49 -21.59
CA ALA A 31 -12.06 30.58 -22.57
C ALA A 31 -13.34 30.66 -23.46
N SER A 32 -13.78 31.79 -24.03
CA SER A 32 -13.05 32.80 -24.85
C SER A 32 -13.78 34.18 -24.82
N PRO A 33 -13.50 35.18 -25.70
CA PRO A 33 -12.78 36.39 -25.30
C PRO A 33 -13.54 37.71 -25.55
N SER A 34 -13.35 38.71 -24.71
CA SER A 34 -13.52 40.11 -25.12
C SER A 34 -12.72 41.03 -24.21
N SER A 35 -11.88 41.82 -24.85
CA SER A 35 -11.12 42.96 -24.33
C SER A 35 -11.92 43.84 -23.37
N LEU A 36 -11.25 44.44 -22.38
CA LEU A 36 -11.01 45.89 -22.31
C LEU A 36 -10.43 46.27 -20.93
N PHE A 37 -9.33 47.02 -21.01
CA PHE A 37 -8.77 48.00 -20.07
C PHE A 37 -8.40 47.64 -18.63
N PHE A 38 -7.10 47.85 -18.40
CA PHE A 38 -6.36 47.80 -17.16
C PHE A 38 -6.57 49.12 -16.41
N GLU A 39 -7.13 49.09 -15.20
CA GLU A 39 -7.04 50.22 -14.27
C GLU A 39 -6.76 49.72 -12.85
N SER A 40 -5.56 50.06 -12.37
CA SER A 40 -4.98 49.61 -11.12
C SER A 40 -5.50 50.46 -9.95
N SER A 41 -6.49 49.95 -9.21
CA SER A 41 -6.93 50.52 -7.94
C SER A 41 -6.29 49.80 -6.76
N PHE A 42 -5.25 50.39 -6.16
CA PHE A 42 -4.63 49.87 -4.93
C PHE A 42 -5.53 50.10 -3.71
N VAL A 43 -6.32 49.10 -3.32
CA VAL A 43 -6.99 49.08 -2.01
C VAL A 43 -6.00 48.64 -0.94
N ARG A 44 -5.51 49.59 -0.13
CA ARG A 44 -4.69 49.31 1.06
C ARG A 44 -5.56 48.67 2.16
N ILE A 45 -5.56 47.34 2.25
CA ILE A 45 -6.13 46.63 3.41
C ILE A 45 -5.19 46.83 4.61
N HIS A 46 -5.63 47.61 5.59
CA HIS A 46 -4.98 47.69 6.90
C HIS A 46 -5.10 46.35 7.63
N VAL A 47 -4.01 45.56 7.62
CA VAL A 47 -3.88 44.36 8.43
C VAL A 47 -3.67 44.79 9.89
N ARG A 48 -4.77 44.87 10.65
CA ARG A 48 -4.74 45.04 12.11
C ARG A 48 -4.14 43.77 12.73
N GLN A 49 -2.85 43.80 13.06
CA GLN A 49 -2.20 42.75 13.84
C GLN A 49 -2.80 42.72 15.26
N LYS A 50 -3.73 41.79 15.50
CA LYS A 50 -4.08 41.39 16.86
C LYS A 50 -2.95 40.50 17.39
N SER A 51 -2.14 41.04 18.29
CA SER A 51 -1.18 40.31 19.11
C SER A 51 -1.92 39.50 20.19
N SER A 52 -2.60 38.42 19.80
CA SER A 52 -3.02 37.42 20.78
C SER A 52 -1.82 36.56 21.14
N GLY A 53 -1.38 36.63 22.40
CA GLY A 53 -0.33 35.80 23.00
C GLY A 53 -0.69 34.31 23.04
N GLY A 54 -0.79 33.68 21.88
CA GLY A 54 -1.02 32.25 21.73
C GLY A 54 0.30 31.49 21.81
N ARG A 55 0.45 30.58 22.79
CA ARG A 55 1.51 29.57 22.80
C ARG A 55 1.65 28.97 21.41
N ARG A 56 2.87 28.98 20.85
CA ARG A 56 3.20 28.25 19.61
C ARG A 56 2.64 26.82 19.75
N PRO A 57 1.84 26.32 18.78
CA PRO A 57 1.33 24.96 18.84
C PRO A 57 2.51 24.00 19.03
N LYS A 58 2.45 23.14 20.07
CA LYS A 58 3.48 22.12 20.30
C LYS A 58 3.62 21.30 19.03
N LYS A 59 4.85 21.19 18.51
CA LYS A 59 5.13 20.37 17.31
C LYS A 59 4.66 18.94 17.60
N LYS A 60 3.70 18.44 16.84
CA LYS A 60 3.31 17.02 16.91
C LYS A 60 4.48 16.21 16.35
N ILE A 61 5.11 15.40 17.19
CA ILE A 61 6.21 14.52 16.81
C ILE A 61 5.60 13.29 16.15
N TYR A 62 6.03 12.98 14.93
CA TYR A 62 5.72 11.72 14.27
C TYR A 62 6.76 10.68 14.70
N HIS A 63 6.31 9.62 15.37
CA HIS A 63 7.19 8.58 15.89
C HIS A 63 7.47 7.52 14.82
N ARG A 64 8.74 7.21 14.58
CA ARG A 64 9.15 6.21 13.59
C ARG A 64 8.92 4.78 14.11
N VAL A 65 8.66 3.86 13.20
CA VAL A 65 8.57 2.42 13.46
C VAL A 65 9.71 1.75 12.69
N HIS A 66 10.83 1.50 13.38
CA HIS A 66 12.07 1.02 12.76
C HIS A 66 11.92 -0.36 12.09
N GLU A 67 11.06 -1.22 12.63
CA GLU A 67 10.75 -2.52 12.04
C GLU A 67 10.11 -2.36 10.65
N LEU A 68 9.14 -1.46 10.51
CA LEU A 68 8.49 -1.21 9.21
C LEU A 68 9.40 -0.46 8.24
N ASP A 69 10.27 0.42 8.73
CA ASP A 69 11.35 0.99 7.90
C ASP A 69 12.31 -0.10 7.39
N ARG A 70 12.58 -1.13 8.20
CA ARG A 70 13.44 -2.26 7.84
C ARG A 70 12.80 -3.12 6.75
N VAL A 71 11.47 -3.30 6.74
CA VAL A 71 10.76 -4.00 5.65
C VAL A 71 11.15 -3.43 4.27
N MET A 72 11.19 -2.09 4.16
CA MET A 72 11.53 -1.43 2.90
C MET A 72 12.99 -1.68 2.47
N GLU A 73 13.90 -1.83 3.43
CA GLU A 73 15.30 -2.16 3.13
C GLU A 73 15.46 -3.63 2.74
N LEU A 74 14.77 -4.54 3.46
CA LEU A 74 14.83 -5.98 3.20
C LEU A 74 14.29 -6.36 1.82
N ARG A 75 13.34 -5.58 1.27
CA ARG A 75 12.75 -5.86 -0.06
C ARG A 75 13.64 -5.50 -1.25
N LYS A 76 14.61 -4.58 -1.08
CA LYS A 76 15.39 -4.05 -2.22
C LYS A 76 16.07 -5.15 -3.03
N LYS A 77 16.66 -6.14 -2.35
CA LYS A 77 17.36 -7.27 -2.99
C LYS A 77 16.39 -8.29 -3.62
N PRO A 78 15.38 -8.83 -2.89
CA PRO A 78 14.32 -9.66 -3.46
C PRO A 78 13.72 -9.08 -4.75
N THR A 79 13.41 -7.79 -4.76
CA THR A 79 12.80 -7.13 -5.93
C THR A 79 13.68 -7.25 -7.17
N LEU A 80 14.99 -7.07 -7.04
CA LEU A 80 15.92 -7.19 -8.16
C LEU A 80 16.06 -8.65 -8.63
N ILE A 81 16.16 -9.60 -7.69
CA ILE A 81 16.26 -11.04 -8.01
C ILE A 81 15.02 -11.49 -8.77
N LEU A 82 13.82 -11.20 -8.25
CA LEU A 82 12.55 -11.61 -8.85
C LEU A 82 12.30 -10.92 -10.20
N ARG A 83 12.67 -9.63 -10.32
CA ARG A 83 12.58 -8.92 -11.60
C ARG A 83 13.52 -9.50 -12.64
N LEU A 84 14.75 -9.85 -12.27
CA LEU A 84 15.70 -10.48 -13.20
C LEU A 84 15.21 -11.86 -13.63
N LYS A 85 14.69 -12.66 -12.70
CA LYS A 85 14.03 -13.95 -12.98
C LYS A 85 12.94 -13.77 -14.05
N SER A 86 12.01 -12.85 -13.84
CA SER A 86 10.92 -12.57 -14.79
C SER A 86 11.43 -12.13 -16.17
N ILE A 87 12.45 -11.27 -16.23
CA ILE A 87 13.06 -10.86 -17.51
C ILE A 87 13.66 -12.07 -18.23
N ILE A 88 14.41 -12.94 -17.54
CA ILE A 88 15.02 -14.14 -18.13
C ILE A 88 13.94 -15.10 -18.64
N GLN A 89 12.89 -15.36 -17.85
CA GLN A 89 11.79 -16.26 -18.22
C GLN A 89 10.98 -15.75 -19.43
N SER A 90 10.88 -14.44 -19.62
CA SER A 90 10.22 -13.86 -20.79
C SER A 90 11.01 -14.02 -22.10
N GLN A 91 12.28 -14.44 -22.05
CA GLN A 91 13.09 -14.68 -23.24
C GLN A 91 12.83 -16.07 -23.81
N ARG A 92 12.80 -16.19 -25.14
CA ARG A 92 12.56 -17.47 -25.85
C ARG A 92 13.52 -18.59 -25.43
N ASN A 93 14.79 -18.24 -25.21
CA ASN A 93 15.84 -19.19 -24.84
C ASN A 93 16.09 -19.25 -23.32
N GLN A 94 15.18 -18.70 -22.50
CA GLN A 94 15.31 -18.59 -21.04
C GLN A 94 16.68 -18.05 -20.59
N SER A 95 17.24 -17.15 -21.39
CA SER A 95 18.55 -16.55 -21.21
C SER A 95 18.56 -15.13 -21.76
N LEU A 96 19.34 -14.26 -21.12
CA LEU A 96 19.43 -12.84 -21.45
C LEU A 96 20.90 -12.47 -21.73
N PHE A 97 21.19 -11.88 -22.89
CA PHE A 97 22.53 -11.34 -23.15
C PHE A 97 22.82 -10.16 -22.23
N LEU A 98 24.02 -10.12 -21.64
CA LEU A 98 24.40 -9.05 -20.69
C LEU A 98 24.41 -7.66 -21.35
N ARG A 99 24.70 -7.60 -22.66
CA ARG A 99 24.62 -6.35 -23.45
C ARG A 99 23.20 -5.81 -23.57
N ASP A 100 22.18 -6.68 -23.53
CA ASP A 100 20.78 -6.31 -23.70
C ASP A 100 20.09 -5.98 -22.37
N LEU A 101 20.72 -6.29 -21.24
CA LEU A 101 20.18 -5.99 -19.90
C LEU A 101 19.75 -4.52 -19.77
N GLU A 102 20.53 -3.59 -20.32
CA GLU A 102 20.24 -2.17 -20.31
C GLU A 102 18.89 -1.82 -20.96
N LYS A 103 18.49 -2.55 -22.01
CA LYS A 103 17.22 -2.34 -22.71
C LYS A 103 16.02 -2.69 -21.83
N HIS A 104 16.19 -3.64 -20.90
CA HIS A 104 15.10 -4.11 -20.03
C HIS A 104 15.00 -3.34 -18.71
N VAL A 105 16.12 -2.88 -18.16
CA VAL A 105 16.15 -2.28 -16.81
C VAL A 105 16.53 -0.80 -16.81
N GLY A 106 17.07 -0.29 -17.92
CA GLY A 106 17.61 1.06 -18.06
C GLY A 106 19.05 1.18 -17.56
N PHE A 107 19.74 2.21 -18.05
CA PHE A 107 21.17 2.45 -17.81
C PHE A 107 21.56 2.45 -16.32
N VAL A 108 20.82 3.17 -15.49
CA VAL A 108 21.14 3.31 -14.05
C VAL A 108 20.97 1.98 -13.31
N GLN A 109 19.90 1.24 -13.58
CA GLN A 109 19.62 0.00 -12.86
C GLN A 109 20.48 -1.17 -13.34
N LYS A 110 21.01 -1.12 -14.57
CA LYS A 110 21.88 -2.15 -15.15
C LYS A 110 22.95 -2.61 -14.17
N TRP A 111 23.63 -1.68 -13.50
CA TRP A 111 24.70 -1.99 -12.54
C TRP A 111 24.20 -2.70 -11.28
N ASN A 112 23.00 -2.39 -10.80
CA ASN A 112 22.38 -3.11 -9.69
C ASN A 112 22.09 -4.57 -10.07
N PHE A 113 21.59 -4.79 -11.29
CA PHE A 113 21.35 -6.13 -11.82
C PHE A 113 22.65 -6.89 -12.07
N MET A 114 23.69 -6.25 -12.62
CA MET A 114 25.02 -6.86 -12.75
C MET A 114 25.57 -7.31 -11.38
N SER A 115 25.43 -6.48 -10.36
CA SER A 115 25.84 -6.85 -8.99
C SER A 115 25.03 -8.02 -8.42
N VAL A 116 23.75 -8.14 -8.75
CA VAL A 116 22.90 -9.28 -8.35
C VAL A 116 23.35 -10.56 -9.04
N ILE A 117 23.67 -10.50 -10.34
CA ILE A 117 24.18 -11.65 -11.10
C ILE A 117 25.47 -12.17 -10.47
N GLU A 118 26.41 -11.27 -10.15
CA GLU A 118 27.70 -11.61 -9.54
C GLU A 118 27.55 -12.16 -8.11
N LYS A 119 26.68 -11.56 -7.29
CA LYS A 119 26.50 -11.92 -5.87
C LYS A 119 25.72 -13.21 -5.63
N TYR A 120 24.92 -13.66 -6.60
CA TYR A 120 24.01 -14.79 -6.43
C TYR A 120 24.22 -15.88 -7.48
N PRO A 121 25.42 -16.50 -7.55
CA PRO A 121 25.73 -17.56 -8.52
C PRO A 121 24.90 -18.84 -8.29
N SER A 122 24.28 -19.00 -7.13
CA SER A 122 23.34 -20.08 -6.85
C SER A 122 22.00 -19.93 -7.57
N ILE A 123 21.65 -18.72 -8.00
CA ILE A 123 20.42 -18.40 -8.75
C ILE A 123 20.74 -18.13 -10.22
N PHE A 124 21.78 -17.33 -10.50
CA PHE A 124 22.12 -16.86 -11.84
C PHE A 124 23.44 -17.47 -12.32
N ARG A 125 23.39 -18.11 -13.49
CA ARG A 125 24.56 -18.67 -14.17
C ARG A 125 24.92 -17.77 -15.35
N VAL A 126 26.14 -17.26 -15.36
CA VAL A 126 26.71 -16.58 -16.54
C VAL A 126 27.37 -17.63 -17.43
N SER A 127 27.10 -17.58 -18.72
CA SER A 127 27.64 -18.51 -19.73
C SER A 127 27.91 -17.77 -21.04
N GLY A 128 28.66 -18.40 -21.94
CA GLY A 128 29.19 -17.76 -23.15
C GLY A 128 30.63 -17.28 -22.99
N GLY A 129 31.18 -16.63 -24.01
CA GLY A 129 32.57 -16.15 -24.02
C GLY A 129 33.61 -17.15 -24.53
N VAL A 130 33.28 -18.45 -24.59
CA VAL A 130 34.18 -19.46 -25.21
C VAL A 130 34.18 -19.25 -26.72
N GLY A 131 35.36 -19.02 -27.31
CA GLY A 131 35.51 -18.75 -28.75
C GLY A 131 35.03 -17.36 -29.22
N GLY A 132 34.92 -16.37 -28.32
CA GLY A 132 34.52 -15.00 -28.67
C GLY A 132 33.01 -14.76 -28.76
N GLY A 133 32.19 -15.74 -28.34
CA GLY A 133 30.73 -15.59 -28.28
C GLY A 133 30.24 -14.61 -27.20
N PRO A 134 29.02 -14.05 -27.33
CA PRO A 134 28.48 -13.09 -26.36
C PRO A 134 28.16 -13.74 -25.00
N LEU A 135 28.35 -12.98 -23.92
CA LEU A 135 27.98 -13.39 -22.56
C LEU A 135 26.48 -13.26 -22.34
N PHE A 136 25.88 -14.29 -21.76
CA PHE A 136 24.48 -14.31 -21.35
C PHE A 136 24.33 -14.84 -19.93
N VAL A 137 23.22 -14.45 -19.29
CA VAL A 137 22.80 -14.94 -17.97
C VAL A 137 21.56 -15.81 -18.12
N SER A 138 21.53 -16.91 -17.38
CA SER A 138 20.41 -17.86 -17.28
C SER A 138 20.18 -18.21 -15.82
N LEU A 139 19.04 -18.86 -15.51
CA LEU A 139 18.83 -19.43 -14.18
C LEU A 139 19.67 -20.71 -14.01
N THR A 140 20.09 -21.01 -12.78
CA THR A 140 20.62 -22.33 -12.46
C THR A 140 19.50 -23.37 -12.54
N GLU A 141 19.82 -24.64 -12.76
CA GLU A 141 18.84 -25.73 -12.83
C GLU A 141 17.95 -25.81 -11.56
N LYS A 142 18.50 -25.46 -10.39
CA LYS A 142 17.73 -25.40 -9.15
C LYS A 142 16.73 -24.23 -9.15
N ALA A 143 17.16 -23.05 -9.62
CA ALA A 143 16.29 -21.89 -9.73
C ALA A 143 15.24 -22.06 -10.83
N GLU A 144 15.58 -22.67 -11.96
CA GLU A 144 14.69 -22.95 -13.08
C GLU A 144 13.57 -23.92 -12.69
N ARG A 145 13.90 -25.02 -12.00
CA ARG A 145 12.90 -25.96 -11.46
C ARG A 145 11.89 -25.25 -10.56
N LEU A 146 12.37 -24.43 -9.62
CA LEU A 146 11.48 -23.67 -8.75
C LEU A 146 10.69 -22.61 -9.52
N ALA A 147 11.29 -21.96 -10.53
CA ALA A 147 10.60 -20.99 -11.36
C ALA A 147 9.46 -21.64 -12.19
N GLY A 148 9.58 -22.92 -12.54
CA GLY A 148 8.53 -23.71 -13.18
C GLY A 148 7.27 -23.88 -12.34
N ASP A 149 7.38 -23.87 -11.01
CA ASP A 149 6.23 -23.97 -10.09
C ASP A 149 5.37 -22.68 -10.06
N GLU A 150 5.82 -21.58 -10.69
CA GLU A 150 5.13 -20.30 -10.63
C GLU A 150 3.70 -20.36 -11.19
N ALA A 151 3.45 -21.18 -12.23
CA ALA A 151 2.13 -21.35 -12.80
C ALA A 151 1.12 -21.94 -11.80
N LEU A 152 1.54 -22.94 -11.02
CA LEU A 152 0.73 -23.55 -9.97
C LEU A 152 0.43 -22.54 -8.85
N VAL A 153 1.41 -21.69 -8.52
CA VAL A 153 1.22 -20.61 -7.54
C VAL A 153 0.23 -19.57 -8.06
N ARG A 154 0.26 -19.24 -9.35
CA ARG A 154 -0.70 -18.32 -9.98
C ARG A 154 -2.12 -18.88 -9.96
N GLU A 155 -2.28 -20.17 -10.23
CA GLU A 155 -3.57 -20.87 -10.13
C GLU A 155 -4.11 -20.83 -8.69
N ALA A 156 -3.27 -21.13 -7.70
CA ALA A 156 -3.65 -21.03 -6.28
C ALA A 156 -3.97 -19.58 -5.83
N MET A 157 -3.38 -18.58 -6.48
CA MET A 157 -3.65 -17.17 -6.22
C MET A 157 -4.95 -16.68 -6.88
N GLU A 158 -5.39 -17.29 -7.98
CA GLU A 158 -6.55 -16.84 -8.77
C GLU A 158 -7.80 -16.57 -7.90
N PRO A 159 -8.29 -17.49 -7.05
CA PRO A 159 -9.46 -17.23 -6.22
C PRO A 159 -9.26 -16.09 -5.21
N ILE A 160 -8.03 -15.90 -4.71
CA ILE A 160 -7.68 -14.81 -3.78
C ILE A 160 -7.75 -13.46 -4.51
N VAL A 161 -7.16 -13.39 -5.70
CA VAL A 161 -7.12 -12.18 -6.52
C VAL A 161 -8.53 -11.81 -6.98
N VAL A 162 -9.34 -12.78 -7.41
CA VAL A 162 -10.76 -12.58 -7.79
C VAL A 162 -11.57 -12.06 -6.60
N LYS A 163 -11.44 -12.69 -5.41
CA LYS A 163 -12.09 -12.22 -4.17
C LYS A 163 -11.67 -10.77 -3.85
N ASN A 164 -10.38 -10.46 -3.94
CA ASN A 164 -9.86 -9.13 -3.61
C ASN A 164 -10.30 -8.07 -4.62
N LEU A 165 -10.30 -8.38 -5.91
CA LEU A 165 -10.77 -7.49 -6.97
C LEU A 165 -12.27 -7.22 -6.82
N ARG A 166 -13.06 -8.26 -6.52
CA ARG A 166 -14.48 -8.14 -6.23
C ARG A 166 -14.74 -7.22 -5.02
N LYS A 167 -14.02 -7.44 -3.92
CA LYS A 167 -14.08 -6.58 -2.73
C LYS A 167 -13.66 -5.13 -3.04
N LEU A 168 -12.62 -4.92 -3.85
CA LEU A 168 -12.20 -3.57 -4.26
C LEU A 168 -13.31 -2.83 -5.01
N LEU A 169 -13.99 -3.50 -5.94
CA LEU A 169 -15.16 -2.92 -6.62
C LEU A 169 -16.29 -2.65 -5.62
N MET A 170 -16.56 -3.57 -4.69
CA MET A 170 -17.58 -3.35 -3.64
C MET A 170 -17.27 -2.18 -2.70
N LEU A 171 -15.99 -1.82 -2.51
CA LEU A 171 -15.60 -0.63 -1.75
C LEU A 171 -15.86 0.67 -2.52
N SER A 172 -15.91 0.60 -3.86
CA SER A 172 -16.18 1.77 -4.70
C SER A 172 -17.66 2.15 -4.67
N VAL A 173 -17.92 3.46 -4.70
CA VAL A 173 -19.27 4.01 -4.53
C VAL A 173 -20.25 3.53 -5.60
N ASP A 174 -19.78 3.44 -6.84
CA ASP A 174 -20.58 3.06 -8.01
C ASP A 174 -20.29 1.62 -8.46
N CYS A 175 -19.58 0.83 -7.64
CA CYS A 175 -19.16 -0.54 -7.95
C CYS A 175 -18.41 -0.67 -9.30
N CYS A 176 -17.71 0.40 -9.67
CA CYS A 176 -17.06 0.57 -10.96
C CYS A 176 -15.77 1.36 -10.79
N ILE A 177 -14.69 0.88 -11.39
CA ILE A 177 -13.36 1.50 -11.32
C ILE A 177 -12.73 1.49 -12.71
N PRO A 178 -12.18 2.63 -13.20
CA PRO A 178 -11.42 2.65 -14.44
C PRO A 178 -10.27 1.63 -14.45
N LEU A 179 -10.14 0.84 -15.52
CA LEU A 179 -9.12 -0.22 -15.62
C LEU A 179 -7.71 0.33 -15.43
N ALA A 180 -7.41 1.48 -16.05
CA ALA A 180 -6.12 2.14 -15.91
C ALA A 180 -5.73 2.44 -14.46
N LYS A 181 -6.71 2.62 -13.54
CA LYS A 181 -6.42 2.80 -12.12
C LYS A 181 -6.05 1.48 -11.43
N ILE A 182 -6.72 0.39 -11.80
CA ILE A 182 -6.42 -0.96 -11.30
C ILE A 182 -5.02 -1.40 -11.76
N GLU A 183 -4.67 -1.13 -13.03
CA GLU A 183 -3.33 -1.40 -13.59
C GLU A 183 -2.21 -0.73 -12.78
N LEU A 184 -2.42 0.51 -12.31
CA LEU A 184 -1.42 1.23 -11.49
C LEU A 184 -1.09 0.52 -10.16
N ILE A 185 -1.92 -0.43 -9.73
CA ILE A 185 -1.79 -1.16 -8.47
C ILE A 185 -1.80 -2.67 -8.67
N GLU A 186 -1.63 -3.13 -9.91
CA GLU A 186 -1.71 -4.55 -10.29
C GLU A 186 -0.79 -5.42 -9.42
N SER A 187 0.45 -4.95 -9.20
CA SER A 187 1.47 -5.67 -8.43
C SER A 187 1.16 -5.68 -6.94
N GLU A 188 0.51 -4.63 -6.42
CA GLU A 188 0.08 -4.57 -5.02
C GLU A 188 -1.12 -5.51 -4.79
N LEU A 189 -1.97 -5.75 -5.79
CA LEU A 189 -3.08 -6.72 -5.71
C LEU A 189 -2.67 -8.15 -6.06
N GLY A 190 -1.47 -8.36 -6.61
CA GLY A 190 -1.02 -9.66 -7.09
C GLY A 190 -1.65 -10.09 -8.42
N LEU A 191 -2.18 -9.14 -9.19
CA LEU A 191 -2.77 -9.38 -10.50
C LEU A 191 -1.68 -9.81 -11.52
N PRO A 192 -1.98 -10.76 -12.41
CA PRO A 192 -1.19 -10.99 -13.62
C PRO A 192 -1.21 -9.74 -14.54
N SER A 193 -0.17 -9.52 -15.34
CA SER A 193 -0.10 -8.37 -16.26
C SER A 193 -1.14 -8.42 -17.38
N ASP A 194 -1.62 -9.62 -17.70
CA ASP A 194 -2.64 -9.96 -18.69
C ASP A 194 -4.02 -10.21 -18.06
N PHE A 195 -4.25 -9.76 -16.81
CA PHE A 195 -5.50 -10.01 -16.09
C PHE A 195 -6.74 -9.53 -16.86
N LYS A 196 -6.61 -8.48 -17.69
CA LYS A 196 -7.72 -7.95 -18.49
C LYS A 196 -8.20 -8.92 -19.56
N ASP A 197 -7.25 -9.64 -20.17
CA ASP A 197 -7.49 -10.50 -21.32
C ASP A 197 -7.75 -11.95 -20.87
N VAL A 198 -7.21 -12.35 -19.72
CA VAL A 198 -7.31 -13.73 -19.22
C VAL A 198 -8.20 -13.85 -17.99
N LEU A 199 -8.00 -13.03 -16.96
CA LEU A 199 -8.71 -13.18 -15.68
C LEU A 199 -10.15 -12.67 -15.78
N ILE A 200 -10.36 -11.45 -16.29
CA ILE A 200 -11.69 -10.83 -16.34
C ILE A 200 -12.68 -11.67 -17.16
N PRO A 201 -12.34 -12.16 -18.38
CA PRO A 201 -13.27 -12.95 -19.18
C PRO A 201 -13.61 -14.33 -18.61
N LYS A 202 -12.82 -14.86 -17.66
CA LYS A 202 -13.13 -16.12 -16.96
C LYS A 202 -14.28 -15.98 -15.95
N TYR A 203 -14.58 -14.77 -15.48
CA TYR A 203 -15.59 -14.51 -14.46
C TYR A 203 -16.65 -13.48 -14.93
N PRO A 204 -17.34 -13.71 -16.06
CA PRO A 204 -18.32 -12.78 -16.63
C PRO A 204 -19.54 -12.56 -15.72
N GLU A 205 -19.84 -13.51 -14.83
CA GLU A 205 -20.89 -13.41 -13.82
C GLU A 205 -20.54 -12.44 -12.68
N ILE A 206 -19.25 -12.15 -12.50
CA ILE A 206 -18.74 -11.24 -11.47
C ILE A 206 -18.38 -9.88 -12.08
N PHE A 207 -17.68 -9.89 -13.21
CA PHE A 207 -17.05 -8.71 -13.79
C PHE A 207 -17.57 -8.42 -15.20
N SER A 208 -17.79 -7.14 -15.49
CA SER A 208 -17.99 -6.66 -16.86
C SER A 208 -17.10 -5.46 -17.18
N LEU A 209 -16.76 -5.34 -18.45
CA LEU A 209 -16.06 -4.18 -18.99
C LEU A 209 -17.07 -3.20 -19.56
N LYS A 210 -17.04 -1.96 -19.07
CA LYS A 210 -17.90 -0.86 -19.52
C LYS A 210 -17.07 0.33 -19.96
N SER A 211 -17.47 0.97 -21.06
CA SER A 211 -16.88 2.25 -21.44
C SER A 211 -17.59 3.39 -20.72
N VAL A 212 -16.90 4.02 -19.77
CA VAL A 212 -17.42 5.16 -19.01
C VAL A 212 -16.63 6.39 -19.41
N LYS A 213 -17.29 7.37 -20.04
CA LYS A 213 -16.65 8.60 -20.57
C LYS A 213 -15.48 8.28 -21.52
N GLY A 214 -15.63 7.26 -22.37
CA GLY A 214 -14.61 6.85 -23.33
C GLY A 214 -13.39 6.14 -22.71
N ARG A 215 -13.52 5.63 -21.48
CA ARG A 215 -12.46 4.86 -20.80
C ARG A 215 -13.00 3.53 -20.32
N ASP A 216 -12.23 2.48 -20.55
CA ASP A 216 -12.60 1.14 -20.09
C ASP A 216 -12.56 1.09 -18.56
N SER A 217 -13.64 0.60 -17.99
CA SER A 217 -13.87 0.51 -16.56
C SER A 217 -14.38 -0.87 -16.21
N LEU A 218 -13.87 -1.43 -15.13
CA LEU A 218 -14.33 -2.68 -14.59
C LEU A 218 -15.53 -2.43 -13.68
N GLN A 219 -16.63 -3.10 -13.95
CA GLN A 219 -17.87 -3.02 -13.18
C GLN A 219 -18.12 -4.38 -12.49
N LEU A 220 -18.61 -4.32 -11.25
CA LEU A 220 -19.17 -5.47 -10.56
C LEU A 220 -20.62 -5.71 -11.03
N GLU A 221 -20.91 -6.91 -11.50
CA GLU A 221 -22.27 -7.30 -11.93
C GLU A 221 -23.17 -7.66 -10.74
N HIS A 222 -22.68 -8.52 -9.85
CA HIS A 222 -23.46 -9.02 -8.71
C HIS A 222 -22.79 -8.74 -7.37
N TRP A 223 -23.52 -8.02 -6.51
CA TRP A 223 -23.13 -7.79 -5.13
C TRP A 223 -23.14 -9.09 -4.32
N ASP A 224 -22.10 -9.31 -3.51
CA ASP A 224 -22.01 -10.45 -2.60
C ASP A 224 -22.06 -10.00 -1.14
N SER A 225 -23.19 -10.25 -0.48
CA SER A 225 -23.33 -9.93 0.94
C SER A 225 -22.38 -10.75 1.83
N GLY A 226 -21.98 -11.96 1.41
CA GLY A 226 -21.03 -12.80 2.14
C GLY A 226 -19.60 -12.26 2.11
N LEU A 227 -19.26 -11.44 1.11
CA LEU A 227 -17.96 -10.76 1.02
C LEU A 227 -17.94 -9.40 1.71
N ALA A 228 -19.09 -8.86 2.14
CA ALA A 228 -19.21 -7.57 2.80
C ALA A 228 -18.74 -7.60 4.28
N ILE A 229 -17.77 -8.46 4.60
CA ILE A 229 -17.12 -8.62 5.89
C ILE A 229 -15.67 -8.15 5.75
N THR A 230 -15.25 -7.21 6.59
CA THR A 230 -13.90 -6.66 6.55
C THR A 230 -12.85 -7.63 7.10
N ALA A 231 -11.60 -7.50 6.67
CA ALA A 231 -10.47 -8.25 7.23
C ALA A 231 -10.36 -8.07 8.75
N ARG A 232 -10.72 -6.89 9.25
CA ARG A 232 -10.80 -6.58 10.69
C ARG A 232 -11.90 -7.40 11.39
N GLU A 233 -13.08 -7.55 10.79
CA GLU A 233 -14.15 -8.40 11.33
C GLU A 233 -13.78 -9.90 11.26
N GLU A 234 -13.21 -10.36 10.14
CA GLU A 234 -12.69 -11.73 9.99
C GLU A 234 -11.62 -12.04 11.06
N GLY A 235 -10.75 -11.07 11.39
CA GLY A 235 -9.76 -11.20 12.46
C GLY A 235 -10.39 -11.37 13.85
N LEU A 236 -11.41 -10.57 14.16
CA LEU A 236 -12.10 -10.66 15.46
C LEU A 236 -12.95 -11.92 15.62
N ALA A 237 -13.51 -12.42 14.52
CA ALA A 237 -14.19 -13.71 14.50
C ALA A 237 -13.21 -14.84 14.87
N ARG A 238 -12.00 -14.84 14.29
CA ARG A 238 -10.92 -15.80 14.61
C ARG A 238 -10.46 -15.70 16.06
N GLU A 239 -10.43 -14.50 16.64
CA GLU A 239 -10.10 -14.26 18.05
C GLU A 239 -11.25 -14.56 19.02
N GLY A 240 -12.43 -14.96 18.53
CA GLY A 240 -13.61 -15.29 19.34
C GLY A 240 -14.26 -14.06 20.02
N VAL A 241 -13.92 -12.84 19.61
CA VAL A 241 -14.39 -11.59 20.24
C VAL A 241 -15.87 -11.34 19.92
N LEU A 242 -16.37 -11.79 18.76
CA LEU A 242 -17.76 -11.62 18.35
C LEU A 242 -18.73 -12.56 19.09
N ASN A 243 -18.24 -13.69 19.60
CA ASN A 243 -19.05 -14.72 20.27
C ASN A 243 -19.13 -14.51 21.80
N GLN A 244 -18.42 -13.51 22.31
CA GLN A 244 -18.53 -13.15 23.72
C GLN A 244 -19.87 -12.43 23.92
N ASN A 245 -20.87 -13.18 24.42
CA ASN A 245 -21.96 -12.63 25.22
C ASN A 245 -21.36 -12.05 26.51
N ALA A 246 -20.55 -10.99 26.38
CA ALA A 246 -19.88 -10.35 27.48
C ALA A 246 -20.94 -9.53 28.24
N GLY A 247 -21.56 -10.17 29.22
CA GLY A 247 -22.31 -9.49 30.25
C GLY A 247 -21.46 -8.35 30.82
N ARG A 248 -21.76 -7.12 30.39
CA ARG A 248 -21.51 -5.79 30.97
C ARG A 248 -20.28 -5.60 31.89
N LYS A 249 -19.20 -6.36 31.79
CA LYS A 249 -17.92 -6.00 32.39
C LYS A 249 -17.39 -4.84 31.59
N LYS A 250 -17.28 -3.67 32.21
CA LYS A 250 -16.60 -2.49 31.64
C LYS A 250 -15.14 -2.88 31.37
N VAL A 251 -14.86 -3.48 30.22
CA VAL A 251 -13.48 -3.67 29.76
C VAL A 251 -12.92 -2.28 29.54
N ARG A 252 -11.93 -1.90 30.35
CA ARG A 252 -11.24 -0.62 30.22
C ARG A 252 -10.22 -0.75 29.10
N ILE A 253 -10.00 0.32 28.33
CA ILE A 253 -8.91 0.35 27.35
C ILE A 253 -7.57 0.06 28.04
N SER A 254 -6.75 -0.79 27.43
CA SER A 254 -5.39 -1.05 27.91
C SER A 254 -4.45 0.11 27.58
N LYS A 255 -3.30 0.19 28.26
CA LYS A 255 -2.34 1.31 28.12
C LYS A 255 -1.75 1.44 26.71
N ASP A 256 -1.81 0.38 25.93
CA ASP A 256 -1.42 0.29 24.51
C ASP A 256 -2.55 0.68 23.54
N GLY A 257 -3.71 1.14 24.05
CA GLY A 257 -4.83 1.64 23.24
C GLY A 257 -5.74 0.56 22.67
N ASN A 258 -5.54 -0.70 23.08
CA ASN A 258 -6.38 -1.82 22.67
C ASN A 258 -7.65 -1.92 23.54
N TYR A 259 -8.75 -2.31 22.91
CA TYR A 259 -10.05 -2.51 23.54
C TYR A 259 -10.70 -3.75 22.94
N SER A 260 -11.05 -4.72 23.78
CA SER A 260 -11.73 -5.94 23.35
C SER A 260 -13.22 -5.67 23.17
N GLY A 261 -13.61 -5.18 21.99
CA GLY A 261 -15.00 -4.93 21.66
C GLY A 261 -15.29 -5.08 20.17
N PRO A 262 -16.57 -5.27 19.81
CA PRO A 262 -16.98 -5.63 18.46
C PRO A 262 -16.71 -4.55 17.41
N HIS A 263 -16.35 -3.32 17.83
CA HIS A 263 -16.07 -2.18 16.94
C HIS A 263 -14.62 -1.64 17.03
N ALA A 264 -13.75 -2.27 17.83
CA ALA A 264 -12.37 -1.86 17.99
C ALA A 264 -11.45 -2.27 16.84
N PHE A 265 -10.52 -1.40 16.47
CA PHE A 265 -9.34 -1.75 15.67
C PHE A 265 -8.21 -2.21 16.59
N ARG A 266 -7.37 -3.12 16.10
CA ARG A 266 -6.12 -3.45 16.78
C ARG A 266 -5.14 -2.29 16.64
N MET A 267 -4.63 -1.83 17.77
CA MET A 267 -3.69 -0.72 17.86
C MET A 267 -2.30 -1.25 18.21
N LYS A 268 -1.28 -0.73 17.53
CA LYS A 268 0.13 -0.92 17.87
C LYS A 268 0.77 0.45 17.90
N TYR A 269 1.16 0.98 19.07
CA TYR A 269 1.85 2.26 19.13
C TYR A 269 3.36 2.11 18.90
N PRO A 270 4.03 3.10 18.28
CA PRO A 270 5.48 3.08 18.10
C PRO A 270 6.21 3.18 19.45
N ALA A 271 7.42 2.59 19.51
CA ALA A 271 8.27 2.70 20.67
C ALA A 271 8.52 4.17 21.04
N GLY A 272 8.32 4.51 22.31
CA GLY A 272 8.47 5.88 22.81
C GLY A 272 7.23 6.78 22.67
N PHE A 273 6.16 6.34 21.99
CA PHE A 273 4.87 7.05 22.08
C PHE A 273 4.22 6.74 23.42
N ARG A 274 4.06 7.77 24.24
CA ARG A 274 3.44 7.67 25.57
C ARG A 274 2.13 8.46 25.56
N PRO A 275 0.99 7.81 25.31
CA PRO A 275 -0.31 8.49 25.32
C PRO A 275 -0.63 8.99 26.72
N ASN A 276 -1.18 10.20 26.82
CA ASN A 276 -1.71 10.72 28.09
C ASN A 276 -3.14 10.19 28.32
N ALA A 277 -3.67 10.39 29.54
CA ALA A 277 -5.00 9.91 29.90
C ALA A 277 -6.11 10.45 28.97
N SER A 278 -6.10 11.76 28.67
CA SER A 278 -7.06 12.39 27.76
C SER A 278 -7.07 11.75 26.36
N TYR A 279 -5.89 11.41 25.83
CA TYR A 279 -5.77 10.72 24.54
C TYR A 279 -6.33 9.30 24.61
N LEU A 280 -6.04 8.56 25.68
CA LEU A 280 -6.60 7.22 25.86
C LEU A 280 -8.12 7.25 26.00
N ASP A 281 -8.67 8.26 26.69
CA ASP A 281 -10.13 8.43 26.80
C ASP A 281 -10.77 8.77 25.44
N GLU A 282 -10.09 9.55 24.59
CA GLU A 282 -10.53 9.81 23.21
C GLU A 282 -10.50 8.53 22.37
N VAL A 283 -9.41 7.74 22.45
CA VAL A 283 -9.28 6.47 21.74
C VAL A 283 -10.33 5.48 22.23
N GLU A 284 -10.59 5.39 23.54
CA GLU A 284 -11.62 4.49 24.08
C GLU A 284 -13.01 4.81 23.54
N ARG A 285 -13.40 6.09 23.53
CA ARG A 285 -14.67 6.53 22.92
C ARG A 285 -14.72 6.17 21.44
N TRP A 286 -13.62 6.34 20.71
CA TRP A 286 -13.53 6.01 19.29
C TRP A 286 -13.59 4.50 19.03
N GLN A 287 -12.94 3.67 19.85
CA GLN A 287 -12.96 2.21 19.75
C GLN A 287 -14.37 1.65 20.04
N LYS A 288 -15.09 2.22 21.02
CA LYS A 288 -16.45 1.83 21.39
C LYS A 288 -17.53 2.29 20.40
N MET A 289 -17.28 3.37 19.66
CA MET A 289 -18.20 3.87 18.63
C MET A 289 -18.58 2.75 17.67
N GLU A 290 -19.83 2.72 17.21
CA GLU A 290 -20.27 1.78 16.17
C GLU A 290 -19.32 1.78 14.97
N PHE A 291 -19.16 0.62 14.35
CA PHE A 291 -18.31 0.42 13.18
C PHE A 291 -19.19 0.44 11.91
N PRO A 292 -19.21 1.54 11.14
CA PRO A 292 -19.96 1.56 9.89
C PRO A 292 -19.15 0.79 8.85
N SER A 293 -19.76 -0.26 8.29
CA SER A 293 -19.10 -1.10 7.29
C SER A 293 -18.62 -0.25 6.10
N PRO A 294 -17.37 -0.43 5.63
CA PRO A 294 -16.86 0.30 4.47
C PRO A 294 -17.56 -0.10 3.17
N TYR A 295 -18.26 -1.23 3.14
CA TYR A 295 -19.08 -1.69 2.03
C TYR A 295 -20.45 -1.00 1.95
N LEU A 296 -20.85 -0.24 2.98
CA LEU A 296 -22.02 0.63 2.87
C LEU A 296 -21.67 1.86 2.02
N ASN A 297 -22.62 2.30 1.20
CA ASN A 297 -22.42 3.43 0.31
C ASN A 297 -22.00 4.70 1.08
N ALA A 298 -20.86 5.28 0.70
CA ALA A 298 -20.24 6.42 1.38
C ALA A 298 -21.12 7.68 1.39
N ARG A 299 -21.98 7.87 0.38
CA ARG A 299 -22.86 9.04 0.22
C ARG A 299 -23.93 9.13 1.32
N ARG A 300 -24.15 8.05 2.09
CA ARG A 300 -25.11 8.01 3.20
C ARG A 300 -24.61 8.68 4.48
N PHE A 301 -23.34 9.08 4.52
CA PHE A 301 -22.72 9.64 5.71
C PHE A 301 -22.38 11.11 5.51
N GLU A 302 -22.81 11.94 6.47
CA GLU A 302 -22.41 13.34 6.48
C GLU A 302 -20.95 13.49 6.91
N ALA A 303 -20.22 14.41 6.27
CA ALA A 303 -18.79 14.61 6.54
C ALA A 303 -18.49 15.08 7.99
N THR A 304 -19.47 15.67 8.66
CA THR A 304 -19.41 16.14 10.06
C THR A 304 -19.56 15.01 11.07
N ASP A 305 -20.19 13.89 10.68
CA ASP A 305 -20.45 12.75 11.57
C ASP A 305 -19.12 12.07 11.98
N PRO A 306 -18.84 11.93 13.29
CA PRO A 306 -17.74 11.11 13.76
C PRO A 306 -17.72 9.67 13.19
N LYS A 307 -18.88 9.06 12.93
CA LYS A 307 -18.98 7.72 12.31
C LYS A 307 -18.45 7.73 10.88
N ALA A 308 -18.69 8.78 10.10
CA ALA A 308 -18.13 8.94 8.75
C ALA A 308 -16.60 8.89 8.78
N ARG A 309 -15.98 9.55 9.76
CA ARG A 309 -14.51 9.49 9.96
C ARG A 309 -14.03 8.08 10.33
N LYS A 310 -14.77 7.35 11.17
CA LYS A 310 -14.45 5.96 11.51
C LYS A 310 -14.61 5.02 10.31
N ARG A 311 -15.63 5.23 9.46
CA ARG A 311 -15.81 4.51 8.20
C ARG A 311 -14.64 4.72 7.24
N VAL A 312 -14.13 5.95 7.11
CA VAL A 312 -12.94 6.20 6.27
C VAL A 312 -11.75 5.38 6.77
N VAL A 313 -11.53 5.31 8.08
CA VAL A 313 -10.45 4.46 8.64
C VAL A 313 -10.69 2.98 8.34
N ALA A 314 -11.94 2.51 8.44
CA ALA A 314 -12.32 1.14 8.06
C ALA A 314 -12.06 0.86 6.57
N LEU A 315 -12.37 1.81 5.69
CA LEU A 315 -12.11 1.72 4.26
C LEU A 315 -10.62 1.63 3.94
N LEU A 316 -9.79 2.51 4.55
CA LEU A 316 -8.35 2.51 4.33
C LEU A 316 -7.70 1.23 4.88
N HIS A 317 -8.21 0.74 6.01
CA HIS A 317 -7.81 -0.53 6.60
C HIS A 317 -8.14 -1.69 5.66
N GLU A 318 -9.37 -1.76 5.15
CA GLU A 318 -9.81 -2.81 4.24
C GLU A 318 -9.03 -2.76 2.92
N LEU A 319 -8.87 -1.58 2.33
CA LEU A 319 -8.11 -1.39 1.09
C LEU A 319 -6.67 -1.93 1.20
N LEU A 320 -5.95 -1.56 2.27
CA LEU A 320 -4.62 -2.09 2.51
C LEU A 320 -4.66 -3.60 2.79
N SER A 321 -5.72 -4.10 3.43
CA SER A 321 -5.90 -5.53 3.67
C SER A 321 -6.10 -6.34 2.38
N LEU A 322 -6.53 -5.73 1.27
CA LEU A 322 -6.62 -6.39 -0.03
C LEU A 322 -5.26 -6.54 -0.73
N THR A 323 -4.25 -5.75 -0.35
CA THR A 323 -2.94 -5.83 -1.00
C THR A 323 -2.13 -7.02 -0.49
N VAL A 324 -1.24 -7.54 -1.35
CA VAL A 324 -0.40 -8.72 -1.08
C VAL A 324 0.48 -8.49 0.15
N GLU A 325 1.12 -7.32 0.24
CA GLU A 325 2.02 -6.98 1.33
C GLU A 325 1.39 -6.03 2.37
N LYS A 326 0.07 -5.85 2.37
CA LYS A 326 -0.64 -5.02 3.37
C LYS A 326 -0.09 -3.59 3.49
N ARG A 327 0.32 -3.06 2.35
CA ARG A 327 0.89 -1.73 2.16
C ARG A 327 0.51 -1.17 0.79
N MET A 328 0.68 0.14 0.63
CA MET A 328 0.44 0.87 -0.63
C MET A 328 1.01 2.28 -0.49
N THR A 329 1.39 2.96 -1.57
CA THR A 329 1.79 4.38 -1.47
C THR A 329 0.60 5.32 -1.36
N CYS A 330 0.80 6.46 -0.70
CA CYS A 330 -0.19 7.54 -0.67
C CYS A 330 -0.64 7.96 -2.07
N THR A 331 0.28 7.99 -3.04
CA THR A 331 -0.02 8.35 -4.44
C THR A 331 -0.93 7.32 -5.09
N GLN A 332 -0.62 6.02 -4.94
CA GLN A 332 -1.46 4.94 -5.45
C GLN A 332 -2.86 4.98 -4.82
N MET A 333 -2.98 5.25 -3.51
CA MET A 333 -4.28 5.38 -2.85
C MET A 333 -5.07 6.58 -3.39
N ASP A 334 -4.43 7.73 -3.56
CA ASP A 334 -5.06 8.98 -4.01
C ASP A 334 -5.62 8.90 -5.44
N VAL A 335 -5.07 8.01 -6.28
CA VAL A 335 -5.63 7.70 -7.61
C VAL A 335 -7.10 7.28 -7.53
N PHE A 336 -7.52 6.63 -6.44
CA PHE A 336 -8.90 6.17 -6.21
C PHE A 336 -9.74 7.16 -5.41
N HIS A 337 -9.32 8.42 -5.29
CA HIS A 337 -9.98 9.41 -4.43
C HIS A 337 -11.48 9.52 -4.72
N THR A 338 -11.89 9.55 -6.00
CA THR A 338 -13.28 9.67 -6.39
C THR A 338 -14.06 8.38 -6.18
N GLU A 339 -13.53 7.25 -6.64
CA GLU A 339 -14.21 5.95 -6.63
C GLU A 339 -14.44 5.45 -5.21
N LEU A 340 -13.47 5.65 -4.31
CA LEU A 340 -13.54 5.21 -2.91
C LEU A 340 -14.06 6.31 -1.96
N PHE A 341 -14.36 7.51 -2.48
CA PHE A 341 -14.80 8.66 -1.67
C PHE A 341 -13.80 9.02 -0.56
N LEU A 342 -12.52 9.11 -0.91
CA LEU A 342 -11.45 9.39 0.03
C LEU A 342 -11.47 10.86 0.50
N PRO A 343 -10.96 11.16 1.70
CA PRO A 343 -10.85 12.53 2.17
C PRO A 343 -9.73 13.28 1.44
N SER A 344 -9.97 14.55 1.10
CA SER A 344 -8.97 15.45 0.49
C SER A 344 -7.68 15.63 1.30
N ARG A 345 -7.70 15.28 2.59
CA ARG A 345 -6.53 15.26 3.48
C ARG A 345 -6.17 13.84 3.90
N LEU A 346 -6.03 12.91 2.94
CA LEU A 346 -5.72 11.51 3.15
C LEU A 346 -4.52 11.29 4.09
N VAL A 347 -3.39 11.95 3.80
CA VAL A 347 -2.16 11.81 4.62
C VAL A 347 -2.39 12.25 6.07
N LEU A 348 -3.17 13.32 6.29
CA LEU A 348 -3.50 13.77 7.64
C LEU A 348 -4.39 12.76 8.37
N CYS A 349 -5.31 12.11 7.66
CA CYS A 349 -6.12 11.03 8.21
C CYS A 349 -5.21 9.87 8.69
N LEU A 350 -4.35 9.37 7.81
CA LEU A 350 -3.40 8.30 8.13
C LEU A 350 -2.52 8.64 9.35
N ILE A 351 -1.96 9.86 9.41
CA ILE A 351 -1.12 10.31 10.53
C ILE A 351 -1.92 10.38 11.85
N LYS A 352 -3.19 10.81 11.81
CA LYS A 352 -4.03 10.86 13.02
C LYS A 352 -4.30 9.46 13.59
N HIS A 353 -4.29 8.43 12.74
CA HIS A 353 -4.52 7.04 13.11
C HIS A 353 -3.22 6.22 13.13
N GLN A 354 -2.14 6.80 13.68
CA GLN A 354 -0.80 6.19 13.80
C GLN A 354 -0.71 4.86 14.60
N GLY A 355 -1.78 4.51 15.33
CA GLY A 355 -1.92 3.21 15.99
C GLY A 355 -2.22 2.08 15.01
N ILE A 356 -2.81 2.40 13.85
CA ILE A 356 -3.23 1.46 12.81
C ILE A 356 -2.30 1.54 11.61
N PHE A 357 -1.99 2.76 11.17
CA PHE A 357 -1.19 3.02 9.98
C PHE A 357 0.21 3.53 10.32
N TYR A 358 1.18 3.18 9.49
CA TYR A 358 2.50 3.77 9.51
C TYR A 358 2.88 4.29 8.12
N ILE A 359 3.48 5.47 8.04
CA ILE A 359 3.92 6.08 6.78
C ILE A 359 5.44 6.22 6.83
N THR A 360 6.11 5.68 5.82
CA THR A 360 7.55 5.81 5.67
C THR A 360 7.92 6.50 4.36
N ASN A 361 9.09 7.14 4.37
CA ASN A 361 9.76 7.65 3.18
C ASN A 361 11.03 6.83 2.86
N LYS A 362 11.22 5.69 3.54
CA LYS A 362 12.27 4.72 3.22
C LYS A 362 11.84 3.91 2.00
N GLY A 363 12.73 3.78 1.01
CA GLY A 363 12.37 3.18 -0.28
C GLY A 363 11.47 4.13 -1.07
N GLU A 364 10.25 3.71 -1.35
CA GLU A 364 9.28 4.54 -2.04
C GLU A 364 8.61 5.55 -1.09
N ARG A 365 8.56 6.81 -1.52
CA ARG A 365 8.11 7.92 -0.68
C ARG A 365 6.63 7.81 -0.37
N GLY A 366 6.27 7.96 0.90
CA GLY A 366 4.87 7.93 1.34
C GLY A 366 4.27 6.53 1.30
N THR A 367 5.05 5.48 1.51
CA THR A 367 4.53 4.11 1.63
C THR A 367 3.78 3.97 2.96
N VAL A 368 2.53 3.55 2.89
CA VAL A 368 1.63 3.33 4.03
C VAL A 368 1.56 1.85 4.32
N PHE A 369 1.70 1.47 5.59
CA PHE A 369 1.63 0.11 6.10
C PHE A 369 0.44 -0.05 7.03
N LEU A 370 -0.23 -1.20 6.94
CA LEU A 370 -1.13 -1.68 7.97
C LEU A 370 -0.30 -2.36 9.08
N LYS A 371 -0.22 -1.74 10.27
CA LYS A 371 0.72 -2.17 11.32
C LYS A 371 0.38 -3.54 11.91
N GLU A 372 -0.89 -3.89 11.98
CA GLU A 372 -1.31 -5.17 12.55
C GLU A 372 -0.84 -6.36 11.71
N ALA A 373 -0.68 -6.18 10.40
CA ALA A 373 -0.28 -7.22 9.45
C ALA A 373 1.19 -7.67 9.59
N TYR A 374 2.00 -6.93 10.35
CA TYR A 374 3.42 -7.20 10.52
C TYR A 374 3.74 -7.62 11.96
N ASP A 375 4.63 -8.61 12.09
CA ASP A 375 5.21 -8.99 13.37
C ASP A 375 6.27 -7.98 13.83
N GLY A 376 6.73 -8.11 15.08
CA GLY A 376 7.81 -7.27 15.62
C GLY A 376 9.18 -7.51 14.97
N SER A 377 9.29 -8.45 14.04
CA SER A 377 10.52 -8.84 13.34
C SER A 377 10.53 -8.38 11.88
N SER A 378 9.67 -7.44 11.50
CA SER A 378 9.59 -6.91 10.13
C SER A 378 9.14 -7.94 9.09
N ARG A 379 8.34 -8.94 9.48
CA ARG A 379 7.74 -9.93 8.57
C ARG A 379 6.23 -9.79 8.51
N LEU A 380 5.68 -10.11 7.35
CA LEU A 380 4.24 -10.21 7.15
C LEU A 380 3.71 -11.46 7.86
N ILE A 381 2.64 -11.31 8.63
CA ILE A 381 2.03 -12.40 9.40
C ILE A 381 1.30 -13.36 8.45
N ASP A 382 0.31 -12.85 7.73
CA ASP A 382 -0.49 -13.63 6.79
C ASP A 382 0.10 -13.52 5.39
N ARG A 383 0.81 -14.56 4.95
CA ARG A 383 1.50 -14.62 3.65
C ARG A 383 0.68 -15.43 2.65
N CYS A 384 0.35 -14.82 1.51
CA CYS A 384 -0.32 -15.53 0.42
C CYS A 384 0.66 -16.45 -0.35
N PRO A 385 0.16 -17.40 -1.15
CA PRO A 385 0.99 -18.30 -1.96
C PRO A 385 2.09 -17.59 -2.76
N LEU A 386 1.79 -16.44 -3.35
CA LEU A 386 2.78 -15.65 -4.12
C LEU A 386 3.94 -15.15 -3.25
N VAL A 387 3.67 -14.69 -2.03
CA VAL A 387 4.72 -14.23 -1.11
C VAL A 387 5.59 -15.40 -0.68
N LEU A 388 4.99 -16.52 -0.32
CA LEU A 388 5.71 -17.74 0.08
C LEU A 388 6.61 -18.27 -1.04
N PHE A 389 6.11 -18.25 -2.28
CA PHE A 389 6.89 -18.62 -3.45
C PHE A 389 8.09 -17.70 -3.66
N ASN A 390 7.87 -16.38 -3.57
CA ASN A 390 8.93 -15.40 -3.71
C ASN A 390 10.00 -15.54 -2.62
N ASP A 391 9.59 -15.78 -1.36
CA ASP A 391 10.48 -16.06 -0.25
C ASP A 391 11.35 -17.29 -0.55
N LYS A 392 10.72 -18.41 -0.93
CA LYS A 392 11.40 -19.67 -1.30
C LYS A 392 12.39 -19.48 -2.46
N PHE A 393 12.04 -18.66 -3.45
CA PHE A 393 12.94 -18.35 -4.57
C PHE A 393 14.15 -17.53 -4.12
N VAL A 394 13.94 -16.53 -3.27
CA VAL A 394 15.03 -15.69 -2.75
C VAL A 394 15.93 -16.48 -1.80
N GLU A 395 15.43 -17.46 -1.07
CA GLU A 395 16.23 -18.33 -0.19
C GLU A 395 17.33 -19.11 -0.93
N LEU A 396 17.17 -19.34 -2.24
CA LEU A 396 18.23 -19.91 -3.09
C LEU A 396 19.52 -19.08 -3.07
N SER A 397 19.46 -17.80 -2.72
CA SER A 397 20.61 -16.91 -2.58
C SER A 397 21.53 -17.26 -1.39
N GLY A 398 21.18 -18.24 -0.56
CA GLY A 398 21.96 -18.64 0.61
C GLY A 398 21.73 -17.77 1.85
N GLN A 399 20.81 -16.80 1.77
CA GLN A 399 20.38 -16.03 2.95
C GLN A 399 19.46 -16.89 3.82
N ARG A 400 20.00 -17.57 4.83
CA ARG A 400 19.25 -18.20 5.95
C ARG A 400 18.60 -17.17 6.90
N GLY A 401 18.10 -16.04 6.38
CA GLY A 401 17.50 -14.95 7.16
C GLY A 401 15.97 -14.96 7.18
N LEU A 402 15.33 -15.77 6.34
CA LEU A 402 13.87 -15.88 6.21
C LEU A 402 13.35 -17.22 6.75
N SER A 403 14.05 -17.82 7.72
CA SER A 403 13.73 -19.14 8.32
C SER A 403 12.22 -19.36 8.44
N ILE A 404 11.70 -20.19 7.55
CA ILE A 404 10.33 -20.67 7.55
C ILE A 404 10.20 -21.61 8.75
N TYR A 405 9.59 -21.12 9.83
CA TYR A 405 8.97 -22.03 10.78
C TYR A 405 7.68 -22.53 10.10
N VAL A 406 7.76 -23.69 9.46
CA VAL A 406 6.57 -24.48 9.15
C VAL A 406 6.18 -25.13 10.48
N PRO A 407 4.99 -24.86 11.04
CA PRO A 407 4.50 -25.70 12.11
C PRO A 407 4.29 -27.10 11.52
N SER A 408 5.08 -28.06 11.98
CA SER A 408 4.79 -29.48 11.78
C SER A 408 3.40 -29.75 12.34
N THR A 409 2.44 -30.03 11.46
CA THR A 409 1.16 -30.61 11.84
C THR A 409 1.47 -31.99 12.42
N GLY A 410 1.37 -32.10 13.74
CA GLY A 410 1.21 -33.36 14.45
C GLY A 410 -0.26 -33.71 14.57
#